data_AF-A0A7U2FBL3-F1
#
_entry.id   AF-A0A7U2FBL3-F1
#
_cell.length_a   1.000
_cell.length_b   1.000
_cell.length_c   1.000
_cell.angle_alpha   90.00
_cell.angle_beta   90.00
_cell.angle_gamma   90.00
#
_symmetry.space_group_name_H-M   'P 1'
#
loop_
_entity.id
_entity.type
_entity.pdbx_description
1 polymer ?
#
loop_
_entity_poly.entity_id
_entity_poly.type
_entity_poly.pdbx_seq_one_letter_code
_entity_poly.pdbx_strand_id
1 'polypeptide(L)'
;MDTCKKEITFCAQGCGANVHYDCMKRWKEQKLANAEIVKCPLCRRIWPTEGGEQALQCADLDADAFRIYYDWLYHRTISLQEDEAPVDLTHRRTHGGKEFCGLLNAYLLGAQVQDKAFRTAILRAFLEVMKETNIYPGPYQINPVYRKTKPSSGIRKFLVEVHVSFAECGWIQEDRKRYPAVFLADLSIALLRTRNVAENTGPQIAKLKDRFCNHGDDIVEELRSDASDSDSD
;
A
#
# COMPACT_ATOMS: atom_id res chain seq x y z
N MET A 1 -16.80 -18.68 27.10
CA MET A 1 -16.39 -19.75 26.17
C MET A 1 -17.16 -19.54 24.89
N ASP A 2 -16.57 -18.84 23.94
CA ASP A 2 -17.21 -18.54 22.65
C ASP A 2 -17.40 -19.83 21.86
N THR A 3 -18.66 -20.21 21.64
CA THR A 3 -19.00 -21.22 20.64
C THR A 3 -19.02 -20.51 19.30
N CYS A 4 -17.96 -20.69 18.52
CA CYS A 4 -17.91 -20.25 17.12
C CYS A 4 -19.07 -20.92 16.36
N LYS A 5 -20.20 -20.23 16.26
CA LYS A 5 -21.38 -20.70 15.53
C LYS A 5 -21.04 -20.67 14.05
N LYS A 6 -20.79 -21.84 13.46
CA LYS A 6 -20.66 -21.98 12.00
C LYS A 6 -22.02 -21.64 11.38
N GLU A 7 -22.23 -20.41 10.92
CA GLU A 7 -23.51 -20.00 10.31
C GLU A 7 -23.70 -20.58 8.90
N ILE A 8 -22.60 -20.66 8.13
CA ILE A 8 -22.60 -21.12 6.75
C ILE A 8 -21.55 -22.20 6.50
N THR A 9 -21.88 -23.12 5.60
CA THR A 9 -20.98 -24.12 5.01
C THR A 9 -21.14 -24.08 3.48
N PHE A 10 -20.26 -24.74 2.72
CA PHE A 10 -20.28 -24.67 1.26
C PHE A 10 -19.97 -26.02 0.61
N CYS A 11 -20.39 -26.17 -0.65
CA CYS A 11 -20.12 -27.38 -1.42
C CYS A 11 -18.67 -27.41 -1.95
N ALA A 12 -17.76 -27.98 -1.16
CA ALA A 12 -16.32 -28.04 -1.49
C ALA A 12 -15.98 -28.91 -2.71
N GLN A 13 -16.76 -29.95 -2.99
CA GLN A 13 -16.49 -30.91 -4.08
C GLN A 13 -17.24 -30.58 -5.39
N GLY A 14 -18.03 -29.50 -5.40
CA GLY A 14 -18.97 -29.24 -6.48
C GLY A 14 -19.17 -27.77 -6.78
N CYS A 15 -20.40 -27.30 -6.61
CA CYS A 15 -20.83 -25.98 -7.10
C CYS A 15 -20.34 -24.78 -6.28
N GLY A 16 -19.65 -24.98 -5.15
CA GLY A 16 -19.21 -23.87 -4.28
C GLY A 16 -20.33 -23.08 -3.60
N ALA A 17 -21.60 -23.47 -3.77
CA ALA A 17 -22.72 -22.76 -3.19
C ALA A 17 -22.74 -22.84 -1.66
N ASN A 18 -23.08 -21.71 -1.03
CA ASN A 18 -23.25 -21.58 0.41
C ASN A 18 -24.59 -22.17 0.87
N VAL A 19 -24.58 -22.83 2.01
CA VAL A 19 -25.73 -23.45 2.66
C VAL A 19 -25.62 -23.18 4.16
N HIS A 20 -26.72 -22.88 4.84
CA HIS A 20 -26.69 -22.76 6.30
C HIS A 20 -26.22 -24.07 6.93
N TYR A 21 -25.30 -24.00 7.89
CA TYR A 21 -24.72 -25.17 8.52
C TYR A 21 -25.80 -26.07 9.14
N ASP A 22 -26.77 -25.49 9.85
CA ASP A 22 -27.86 -26.23 10.50
C ASP A 22 -28.79 -26.91 9.50
N CYS A 23 -28.99 -26.32 8.32
CA CYS A 23 -29.76 -26.96 7.24
C CYS A 23 -29.00 -28.16 6.69
N MET A 24 -27.69 -28.01 6.45
CA MET A 24 -26.86 -29.09 5.93
C MET A 24 -26.66 -30.21 6.96
N LYS A 25 -26.59 -29.88 8.26
CA LYS A 25 -26.54 -30.83 9.35
C LYS A 25 -27.80 -31.69 9.40
N ARG A 26 -28.99 -31.07 9.40
CA ARG A 26 -30.27 -31.78 9.35
C ARG A 26 -30.40 -32.65 8.09
N TRP A 27 -29.96 -32.13 6.94
CA TRP A 27 -29.92 -32.90 5.70
C TRP A 27 -29.02 -34.13 5.80
N LYS A 28 -27.85 -33.99 6.40
CA LYS A 28 -26.91 -35.10 6.65
C LYS A 28 -27.54 -36.15 7.56
N GLU A 29 -28.13 -35.73 8.68
CA GLU A 29 -28.78 -36.61 9.66
C GLU A 29 -29.93 -37.40 9.00
N GLN A 30 -30.80 -36.73 8.24
CA GLN A 30 -31.91 -37.38 7.54
C GLN A 30 -31.43 -38.42 6.51
N LYS A 31 -30.39 -38.09 5.73
CA LYS A 31 -29.86 -39.01 4.71
C LYS A 31 -29.19 -40.22 5.34
N LEU A 32 -28.42 -40.02 6.41
CA LEU A 32 -27.79 -41.11 7.15
C LEU A 32 -28.82 -42.01 7.82
N ALA A 33 -29.91 -41.46 8.38
CA ALA A 33 -31.01 -42.24 8.94
C ALA A 33 -31.69 -43.17 7.90
N ASN A 34 -31.69 -42.76 6.63
CA ASN A 34 -32.20 -43.56 5.51
C ASN A 34 -31.15 -44.46 4.85
N ALA A 35 -29.93 -44.57 5.42
CA ALA A 35 -28.79 -45.25 4.81
C ALA A 35 -28.42 -44.73 3.41
N GLU A 36 -28.71 -43.46 3.12
CA GLU A 36 -28.38 -42.81 1.86
C GLU A 36 -27.03 -42.08 1.91
N ILE A 37 -26.35 -42.01 0.76
CA ILE A 37 -25.15 -41.18 0.58
C ILE A 37 -25.53 -39.71 0.67
N VAL A 38 -24.85 -38.97 1.54
CA VAL A 38 -25.04 -37.53 1.71
C VAL A 38 -24.52 -36.81 0.47
N LYS A 39 -25.40 -36.09 -0.21
CA LYS A 39 -25.09 -35.32 -1.43
C LYS A 39 -25.45 -33.85 -1.22
N CYS A 40 -24.77 -32.96 -1.92
CA CYS A 40 -25.12 -31.55 -2.00
C CYS A 40 -26.57 -31.40 -2.52
N PRO A 41 -27.46 -30.65 -1.84
CA PRO A 41 -28.84 -30.49 -2.28
C PRO A 41 -28.95 -29.73 -3.62
N LEU A 42 -27.94 -28.92 -3.97
CA LEU A 42 -27.93 -28.11 -5.18
C LEU A 42 -27.33 -28.85 -6.39
N CYS A 43 -26.12 -29.41 -6.25
CA CYS A 43 -25.42 -30.05 -7.37
C CYS A 43 -25.35 -31.58 -7.32
N ARG A 44 -25.90 -32.20 -6.27
CA ARG A 44 -25.98 -33.66 -6.06
C ARG A 44 -24.63 -34.40 -6.01
N ARG A 45 -23.49 -33.71 -6.02
CA ARG A 45 -22.19 -34.33 -5.73
C ARG A 45 -22.11 -34.78 -4.28
N ILE A 46 -21.29 -35.80 -4.02
CA ILE A 46 -21.08 -36.36 -2.69
C ILE A 46 -20.58 -35.26 -1.75
N TRP A 47 -21.24 -35.14 -0.60
CA TRP A 47 -20.83 -34.18 0.42
C TRP A 47 -19.69 -34.80 1.23
N PRO A 48 -18.57 -34.09 1.44
CA PRO A 48 -17.44 -34.63 2.19
C PRO A 48 -17.85 -34.98 3.63
N THR A 49 -17.45 -36.16 4.08
CA THR A 49 -17.85 -36.74 5.37
C THR A 49 -17.23 -35.99 6.56
N GLU A 50 -16.05 -35.41 6.33
CA GLU A 50 -15.30 -34.57 7.25
C GLU A 50 -15.06 -33.22 6.55
N GLY A 51 -15.67 -32.17 7.08
CA GLY A 51 -15.33 -30.81 6.70
C GLY A 51 -13.98 -30.47 7.30
N GLY A 52 -12.91 -31.00 6.71
CA GLY A 52 -11.57 -30.50 6.98
C GLY A 52 -11.61 -29.02 6.65
N GLU A 53 -11.37 -28.17 7.65
CA GLU A 53 -11.04 -26.78 7.41
C GLU A 53 -9.87 -26.77 6.43
N GLN A 54 -10.17 -26.49 5.16
CA GLN A 54 -9.15 -26.29 4.16
C GLN A 54 -8.59 -24.91 4.40
N ALA A 55 -7.62 -24.85 5.31
CA ALA A 55 -6.79 -23.68 5.47
C ALA A 55 -5.90 -23.55 4.24
N LEU A 56 -6.25 -22.60 3.36
CA LEU A 56 -5.34 -22.20 2.29
C LEU A 56 -4.28 -21.28 2.89
N GLN A 57 -3.05 -21.78 3.01
CA GLN A 57 -1.91 -20.96 3.40
C GLN A 57 -1.51 -20.08 2.22
N CYS A 58 -1.69 -18.77 2.37
CA CYS A 58 -1.30 -17.78 1.37
C CYS A 58 -0.09 -16.99 1.88
N ALA A 59 1.12 -17.54 1.70
CA ALA A 59 2.36 -16.90 2.19
C ALA A 59 2.63 -15.52 1.55
N ASP A 60 2.11 -15.29 0.35
CA ASP A 60 2.30 -14.03 -0.38
C ASP A 60 1.33 -12.92 0.05
N LEU A 61 0.33 -13.25 0.88
CA LEU A 61 -0.67 -12.30 1.33
C LEU A 61 -0.29 -11.71 2.69
N ASP A 62 -0.19 -10.39 2.72
CA ASP A 62 -0.07 -9.63 3.94
C ASP A 62 -1.39 -9.69 4.72
N ALA A 63 -1.33 -10.11 5.99
CA ALA A 63 -2.52 -10.38 6.81
C ALA A 63 -3.34 -9.11 7.05
N ASP A 64 -2.68 -7.97 7.25
CA ASP A 64 -3.35 -6.68 7.46
C ASP A 64 -4.02 -6.18 6.20
N ALA A 65 -3.33 -6.28 5.06
CA ALA A 65 -3.92 -5.99 3.75
C ALA A 65 -5.15 -6.85 3.47
N PHE A 66 -5.09 -8.15 3.80
CA PHE A 66 -6.21 -9.06 3.61
C PHE A 66 -7.40 -8.71 4.51
N ARG A 67 -7.15 -8.32 5.76
CA ARG A 67 -8.22 -7.84 6.65
C ARG A 67 -8.89 -6.57 6.12
N ILE A 68 -8.11 -5.59 5.65
CA ILE A 68 -8.68 -4.39 5.02
C ILE A 68 -9.54 -4.77 3.80
N TYR A 69 -9.09 -5.75 3.01
CA TYR A 69 -9.85 -6.24 1.87
C TYR A 69 -11.12 -7.00 2.29
N TYR A 70 -11.07 -7.79 3.36
CA TYR A 70 -12.23 -8.45 3.95
C TYR A 70 -13.29 -7.42 4.37
N ASP A 71 -12.89 -6.39 5.12
CA ASP A 71 -13.79 -5.31 5.53
C ASP A 71 -14.41 -4.60 4.31
N TRP A 72 -13.61 -4.35 3.28
CA TRP A 72 -14.11 -3.78 2.03
C TRP A 72 -15.14 -4.68 1.32
N LEU A 73 -14.91 -6.00 1.28
CA LEU A 73 -15.80 -6.93 0.59
C LEU A 73 -17.16 -7.03 1.26
N TYR A 74 -17.19 -7.09 2.59
CA TYR A 74 -18.41 -7.34 3.34
C TYR A 74 -19.11 -6.06 3.83
N HIS A 75 -18.35 -5.03 4.18
CA HIS A 75 -18.88 -3.82 4.79
C HIS A 75 -18.71 -2.56 3.94
N ARG A 76 -17.93 -2.63 2.85
CA ARG A 76 -17.59 -1.46 2.01
C ARG A 76 -16.88 -0.35 2.78
N THR A 77 -16.17 -0.71 3.84
CA THR A 77 -15.38 0.19 4.68
C THR A 77 -13.89 -0.12 4.56
N ILE A 78 -13.05 0.87 4.84
CA ILE A 78 -11.61 0.71 5.01
C ILE A 78 -11.31 1.04 6.46
N SER A 79 -11.05 0.01 7.26
CA SER A 79 -10.70 0.17 8.67
C SER A 79 -9.18 0.22 8.80
N LEU A 80 -8.66 1.28 9.41
CA LEU A 80 -7.25 1.34 9.80
C LEU A 80 -7.15 0.93 11.26
N GLN A 81 -6.17 0.09 11.60
CA GLN A 81 -5.90 -0.19 13.00
C GLN A 81 -5.27 1.03 13.66
N GLU A 82 -5.93 1.54 14.69
CA GLU A 82 -5.33 2.45 15.65
C GLU A 82 -4.51 1.61 16.64
N ASP A 83 -3.20 1.85 16.72
CA ASP A 83 -2.40 1.29 17.81
C ASP A 83 -2.83 2.00 19.12
N GLU A 84 -3.25 1.25 20.15
CA GLU A 84 -3.69 1.77 21.47
C GLU A 84 -2.57 2.46 22.28
N ALA A 85 -1.33 2.46 21.79
CA ALA A 85 -0.20 3.04 22.51
C ALA A 85 -0.09 4.56 22.24
N PRO A 86 0.14 5.40 23.26
CA PRO A 86 0.43 6.81 23.05
C PRO A 86 1.81 6.93 22.41
N VAL A 87 1.85 6.97 21.07
CA VAL A 87 3.08 7.15 20.31
C VAL A 87 3.50 8.60 20.46
N ASP A 88 4.67 8.80 21.06
CA ASP A 88 5.39 10.07 21.13
C ASP A 88 5.27 10.82 19.78
N LEU A 89 4.70 12.03 19.84
CA LEU A 89 4.43 12.89 18.69
C LEU A 89 5.69 13.21 17.88
N THR A 90 6.88 13.06 18.47
CA THR A 90 8.17 13.25 17.78
C THR A 90 8.46 12.14 16.76
N HIS A 91 8.01 10.90 17.00
CA HIS A 91 8.27 9.76 16.11
C HIS A 91 7.39 9.73 14.85
N ARG A 92 6.25 10.44 14.83
CA ARG A 92 5.38 10.57 13.65
C ARG A 92 6.00 11.39 12.51
N ARG A 93 6.96 12.28 12.81
CA ARG A 93 7.57 13.16 11.79
C ARG A 93 8.67 12.48 10.97
N THR A 94 9.36 11.49 11.54
CA THR A 94 10.54 10.86 10.93
C THR A 94 10.23 9.54 10.21
N HIS A 95 9.10 8.91 10.50
CA HIS A 95 8.66 7.70 9.82
C HIS A 95 7.21 7.88 9.40
N GLY A 96 6.95 7.92 8.09
CA GLY A 96 5.58 7.92 7.56
C GLY A 96 4.75 6.87 8.31
N GLY A 97 3.56 7.24 8.74
CA GLY A 97 2.76 6.42 9.66
C GLY A 97 2.62 4.97 9.21
N LYS A 98 2.59 4.03 10.17
CA LYS A 98 2.37 2.59 9.90
C LYS A 98 1.10 2.37 9.08
N GLU A 99 0.12 3.26 9.22
CA GLU A 99 -1.14 3.32 8.50
C GLU A 99 -0.91 3.29 6.97
N PHE A 100 0.13 3.98 6.48
CA PHE A 100 0.46 3.97 5.05
C PHE A 100 0.99 2.62 4.58
N CYS A 101 1.70 1.85 5.42
CA CYS A 101 2.13 0.50 5.04
C CYS A 101 0.92 -0.41 4.81
N GLY A 102 -0.07 -0.37 5.71
CA GLY A 102 -1.32 -1.13 5.57
C GLY A 102 -2.07 -0.76 4.29
N LEU A 103 -2.23 0.55 4.02
CA LEU A 103 -2.89 1.02 2.80
C LEU A 103 -2.13 0.64 1.52
N LEU A 104 -0.80 0.74 1.50
CA LEU A 104 -0.01 0.36 0.32
C LEU A 104 -0.07 -1.14 0.07
N ASN A 105 0.06 -1.96 1.11
CA ASN A 105 -0.07 -3.41 0.98
C ASN A 105 -1.50 -3.80 0.53
N ALA A 106 -2.53 -3.13 1.06
CA ALA A 106 -3.91 -3.31 0.60
C ALA A 106 -4.10 -2.91 -0.87
N TYR A 107 -3.47 -1.83 -1.34
CA TYR A 107 -3.49 -1.49 -2.77
C TYR A 107 -2.85 -2.60 -3.63
N LEU A 108 -1.70 -3.13 -3.20
CA LEU A 108 -0.99 -4.20 -3.90
C LEU A 108 -1.84 -5.48 -3.95
N LEU A 109 -2.50 -5.82 -2.85
CA LEU A 109 -3.49 -6.91 -2.80
C LEU A 109 -4.61 -6.66 -3.80
N GLY A 110 -5.19 -5.46 -3.81
CA GLY A 110 -6.21 -5.05 -4.77
C GLY A 110 -5.77 -5.19 -6.22
N ALA A 111 -4.47 -5.03 -6.50
CA ALA A 111 -3.92 -5.26 -7.84
C ALA A 111 -3.83 -6.76 -8.17
N GLN A 112 -3.46 -7.60 -7.19
CA GLN A 112 -3.39 -9.06 -7.35
C GLN A 112 -4.77 -9.67 -7.58
N VAL A 113 -5.79 -9.25 -6.83
CA VAL A 113 -7.19 -9.73 -6.97
C VAL A 113 -7.97 -8.98 -8.04
N GLN A 114 -7.33 -8.03 -8.73
CA GLN A 114 -7.89 -7.24 -9.83
C GLN A 114 -9.12 -6.39 -9.47
N ASP A 115 -9.34 -6.09 -8.18
CA ASP A 115 -10.42 -5.21 -7.73
C ASP A 115 -10.02 -3.73 -7.92
N LYS A 116 -10.53 -3.13 -9.01
CA LYS A 116 -10.33 -1.71 -9.31
C LYS A 116 -11.04 -0.80 -8.30
N ALA A 117 -12.25 -1.15 -7.87
CA ALA A 117 -13.03 -0.33 -6.96
C ALA A 117 -12.36 -0.24 -5.58
N PHE A 118 -11.86 -1.37 -5.09
CA PHE A 118 -11.07 -1.43 -3.87
C PHE A 118 -9.80 -0.56 -3.98
N ARG A 119 -9.02 -0.70 -5.05
CA ARG A 119 -7.82 0.13 -5.24
C ARG A 119 -8.12 1.62 -5.25
N THR A 120 -9.22 2.03 -5.88
CA THR A 120 -9.67 3.43 -5.85
C THR A 120 -10.08 3.87 -4.44
N ALA A 121 -10.77 3.02 -3.68
CA ALA A 121 -11.13 3.30 -2.30
C ALA A 121 -9.89 3.46 -1.41
N ILE A 122 -8.88 2.59 -1.58
CA ILE A 122 -7.60 2.69 -0.86
C ILE A 122 -6.88 4.01 -1.15
N LEU A 123 -6.82 4.45 -2.41
CA LEU A 123 -6.21 5.74 -2.74
C LEU A 123 -6.96 6.92 -2.10
N ARG A 124 -8.29 6.84 -1.97
CA ARG A 124 -9.08 7.86 -1.27
C ARG A 124 -8.78 7.87 0.23
N ALA A 125 -8.77 6.69 0.87
CA ALA A 125 -8.40 6.57 2.28
C ALA A 125 -6.98 7.11 2.54
N PHE A 126 -6.05 6.84 1.62
CA PHE A 126 -4.69 7.38 1.69
C PHE A 126 -4.65 8.91 1.73
N LEU A 127 -5.43 9.56 0.85
CA LEU A 127 -5.53 11.02 0.80
C LEU A 127 -6.22 11.61 2.04
N GLU A 128 -7.25 10.95 2.57
CA GLU A 128 -7.90 11.40 3.82
C GLU A 128 -6.94 11.31 5.01
N VAL A 129 -6.16 10.23 5.14
CA VAL A 129 -5.13 10.12 6.20
C VAL A 129 -4.11 11.26 6.09
N MET A 130 -3.62 11.55 4.88
CA MET A 130 -2.70 12.67 4.66
C MET A 130 -3.32 14.01 5.08
N LYS A 131 -4.58 14.23 4.72
CA LYS A 131 -5.31 15.46 5.04
C LYS A 131 -5.54 15.62 6.54
N GLU A 132 -5.85 14.54 7.25
CA GLU A 132 -6.12 14.56 8.69
C GLU A 132 -4.85 14.66 9.54
N THR A 133 -3.78 13.98 9.12
CA THR A 133 -2.54 13.87 9.91
C THR A 133 -1.45 14.85 9.49
N ASN A 134 -1.53 15.38 8.28
CA ASN A 134 -0.44 16.11 7.62
C ASN A 134 0.89 15.33 7.58
N ILE A 135 0.80 13.98 7.53
CA ILE A 135 1.94 13.07 7.38
C ILE A 135 1.91 12.50 5.97
N TYR A 136 3.09 12.26 5.40
CA TYR A 136 3.26 11.84 4.01
C TYR A 136 4.15 10.59 3.93
N PRO A 137 4.00 9.75 2.88
CA PRO A 137 4.79 8.53 2.74
C PRO A 137 6.26 8.86 2.49
N GLY A 138 7.15 8.33 3.33
CA GLY A 138 8.59 8.47 3.19
C GLY A 138 9.25 7.28 2.48
N PRO A 139 10.59 7.21 2.52
CA PRO A 139 11.34 6.15 1.82
C PRO A 139 10.98 4.74 2.33
N TYR A 140 10.61 4.59 3.60
CA TYR A 140 10.20 3.31 4.18
C TYR A 140 8.95 2.74 3.49
N GLN A 141 7.97 3.59 3.18
CA GLN A 141 6.75 3.21 2.47
C GLN A 141 6.97 3.03 0.96
N ILE A 142 7.79 3.89 0.35
CA ILE A 142 7.97 3.92 -1.10
C ILE A 142 8.83 2.75 -1.60
N ASN A 143 9.85 2.36 -0.84
CA ASN A 143 10.77 1.28 -1.23
C ASN A 143 10.05 -0.04 -1.57
N PRO A 144 9.19 -0.60 -0.68
CA PRO A 144 8.46 -1.82 -0.97
C PRO A 144 7.62 -1.73 -2.26
N VAL A 145 6.98 -0.58 -2.50
CA VAL A 145 6.15 -0.36 -3.70
C VAL A 145 6.99 -0.40 -4.97
N TYR A 146 8.13 0.28 -4.99
CA TYR A 146 9.03 0.29 -6.14
C TYR A 146 9.75 -1.05 -6.35
N ARG A 147 9.89 -1.89 -5.32
CA ARG A 147 10.40 -3.27 -5.48
C ARG A 147 9.35 -4.22 -6.04
N LYS A 148 8.09 -4.11 -5.61
CA LYS A 148 7.02 -5.08 -5.91
C LYS A 148 6.21 -4.77 -7.16
N THR A 149 6.37 -3.59 -7.76
CA THR A 149 5.53 -3.16 -8.90
C THR A 149 6.35 -2.89 -10.15
N LYS A 150 5.70 -2.82 -11.31
CA LYS A 150 6.33 -2.41 -12.59
C LYS A 150 6.32 -0.88 -12.76
N PRO A 151 7.17 -0.29 -13.63
CA PRO A 151 7.21 1.16 -13.87
C PRO A 151 5.86 1.77 -14.28
N SER A 152 5.03 1.03 -15.01
CA SER A 152 3.70 1.49 -15.43
C SER A 152 2.62 1.44 -14.34
N SER A 153 2.98 1.08 -13.10
CA SER A 153 2.03 0.88 -12.00
C SER A 153 1.39 2.20 -11.56
N GLY A 154 0.07 2.18 -11.39
CA GLY A 154 -0.70 3.36 -10.95
C GLY A 154 -0.27 3.89 -9.59
N ILE A 155 0.09 3.02 -8.64
CA ILE A 155 0.54 3.44 -7.31
C ILE A 155 1.87 4.19 -7.33
N ARG A 156 2.79 3.86 -8.24
CA ARG A 156 4.05 4.60 -8.40
C ARG A 156 3.77 6.04 -8.84
N LYS A 157 2.90 6.20 -9.84
CA LYS A 157 2.46 7.51 -10.32
C LYS A 157 1.80 8.30 -9.19
N PHE A 158 0.88 7.67 -8.46
CA PHE A 158 0.22 8.30 -7.31
C PHE A 158 1.23 8.82 -6.27
N LEU A 159 2.21 8.00 -5.86
CA LEU A 159 3.23 8.41 -4.89
C LEU A 159 4.08 9.58 -5.39
N VAL A 160 4.40 9.60 -6.68
CA VAL A 160 5.13 10.72 -7.31
C VAL A 160 4.28 11.99 -7.30
N GLU A 161 3.01 11.91 -7.70
CA GLU A 161 2.10 13.06 -7.69
C GLU A 161 1.89 13.64 -6.29
N VAL A 162 1.81 12.78 -5.27
CA VAL A 162 1.80 13.20 -3.86
C VAL A 162 3.04 14.04 -3.53
N HIS A 163 4.23 13.60 -3.93
CA HIS A 163 5.46 14.36 -3.65
C HIS A 163 5.56 15.64 -4.48
N VAL A 164 5.16 15.63 -5.75
CA VAL A 164 5.11 16.85 -6.58
C VAL A 164 4.19 17.90 -5.95
N SER A 165 3.08 17.46 -5.35
CA SER A 165 2.06 18.36 -4.80
C SER A 165 2.40 18.89 -3.42
N PHE A 166 3.07 18.09 -2.57
CA PHE A 166 3.19 18.38 -1.14
C PHE A 166 4.62 18.38 -0.58
N ALA A 167 5.62 17.84 -1.31
CA ALA A 167 6.95 17.68 -0.72
C ALA A 167 7.70 19.01 -0.59
N GLU A 168 8.35 19.17 0.56
CA GLU A 168 9.32 20.25 0.81
C GLU A 168 10.74 19.73 0.60
N CYS A 169 11.70 20.63 0.33
CA CYS A 169 13.08 20.24 0.04
C CYS A 169 13.71 19.39 1.17
N GLY A 170 13.36 19.67 2.42
CA GLY A 170 13.84 18.92 3.59
C GLY A 170 13.46 17.44 3.57
N TRP A 171 12.34 17.06 2.95
CA TRP A 171 11.87 15.66 2.93
C TRP A 171 12.77 14.73 2.14
N ILE A 172 13.53 15.28 1.19
CA ILE A 172 14.42 14.52 0.32
C ILE A 172 15.87 14.75 0.71
N GLN A 173 16.24 15.95 1.14
CA GLN A 173 17.65 16.32 1.35
C GLN A 173 18.34 15.42 2.37
N GLU A 174 17.69 15.14 3.50
CA GLU A 174 18.23 14.33 4.60
C GLU A 174 18.24 12.83 4.25
N ASP A 175 17.20 12.36 3.57
CA ASP A 175 16.94 10.94 3.32
C ASP A 175 17.22 10.49 1.87
N ARG A 176 17.91 11.30 1.05
CA ARG A 176 18.10 11.06 -0.40
C ARG A 176 18.59 9.65 -0.73
N LYS A 177 19.49 9.10 0.09
CA LYS A 177 20.09 7.77 -0.10
C LYS A 177 19.11 6.63 0.23
N ARG A 178 18.05 6.91 1.00
CA ARG A 178 17.03 5.93 1.39
C ARG A 178 15.92 5.79 0.36
N TYR A 179 15.69 6.80 -0.49
CA TYR A 179 14.70 6.69 -1.56
C TYR A 179 15.19 5.79 -2.70
N PRO A 180 14.30 5.07 -3.41
CA PRO A 180 14.67 4.40 -4.64
C PRO A 180 15.18 5.39 -5.68
N ALA A 181 16.34 5.13 -6.28
CA ALA A 181 16.88 5.98 -7.35
C ALA A 181 15.87 6.19 -8.50
N VAL A 182 15.11 5.14 -8.84
CA VAL A 182 14.05 5.19 -9.85
C VAL A 182 12.91 6.12 -9.44
N PHE A 183 12.55 6.16 -8.15
CA PHE A 183 11.53 7.09 -7.65
C PHE A 183 12.02 8.54 -7.77
N LEU A 184 13.27 8.83 -7.42
CA LEU A 184 13.84 10.16 -7.55
C LEU A 184 13.91 10.61 -9.02
N ALA A 185 14.24 9.68 -9.94
CA ALA A 185 14.16 9.92 -11.37
C ALA A 185 12.73 10.24 -11.82
N ASP A 186 11.74 9.41 -11.46
CA ASP A 186 10.32 9.65 -11.78
C ASP A 186 9.83 11.00 -11.22
N LEU A 187 10.24 11.35 -10.01
CA LEU A 187 9.91 12.63 -9.36
C LEU A 187 10.52 13.82 -10.09
N SER A 188 11.81 13.77 -10.43
CA SER A 188 12.47 14.83 -11.19
C SER A 188 11.82 15.06 -12.56
N ILE A 189 11.45 13.98 -13.26
CA ILE A 189 10.73 14.06 -14.54
C ILE A 189 9.36 14.71 -14.33
N ALA A 190 8.64 14.33 -13.28
CA ALA A 190 7.33 14.90 -12.98
C ALA A 190 7.42 16.40 -12.65
N LEU A 191 8.36 16.82 -11.79
CA LEU A 191 8.62 18.23 -11.48
C LEU A 191 8.98 19.04 -12.73
N LEU A 192 9.81 18.49 -13.62
CA LEU A 192 10.17 19.15 -14.88
C LEU A 192 8.99 19.30 -15.84
N ARG A 193 8.04 18.36 -15.84
CA ARG A 193 6.79 18.47 -16.63
C ARG A 193 5.85 19.52 -16.07
N THR A 194 5.79 19.67 -14.75
CA THR A 194 4.99 20.71 -14.08
C THR A 194 5.60 22.10 -14.29
N ARG A 195 6.92 22.18 -14.48
CA ARG A 195 7.61 23.45 -14.77
C ARG A 195 7.18 23.98 -16.14
N ASN A 196 6.50 25.12 -16.16
CA ASN A 196 6.14 25.79 -17.39
C ASN A 196 7.40 26.45 -18.01
N VAL A 197 8.01 25.79 -19.00
CA VAL A 197 9.31 26.21 -19.59
C VAL A 197 9.16 27.34 -20.61
N ALA A 198 7.95 27.62 -21.08
CA ALA A 198 7.76 28.30 -22.36
C ALA A 198 8.03 29.82 -22.40
N GLU A 199 8.15 30.55 -21.29
CA GLU A 199 8.02 32.03 -21.37
C GLU A 199 9.18 32.86 -20.77
N ASN A 200 10.31 32.30 -20.33
CA ASN A 200 11.27 33.14 -19.58
C ASN A 200 12.77 32.77 -19.66
N THR A 201 13.25 32.32 -20.82
CA THR A 201 14.65 31.86 -20.99
C THR A 201 15.67 32.99 -20.85
N GLY A 202 15.41 34.17 -21.39
CA GLY A 202 16.35 35.31 -21.34
C GLY A 202 16.66 35.78 -19.91
N PRO A 203 15.64 36.13 -19.11
CA PRO A 203 15.84 36.54 -17.71
C PRO A 203 16.45 35.46 -16.82
N GLN A 204 16.14 34.18 -17.06
CA GLN A 204 16.78 33.09 -16.32
C GLN A 204 18.27 32.94 -16.65
N ILE A 205 18.66 33.05 -17.92
CA ILE A 205 20.08 33.02 -18.31
C ILE A 205 20.83 34.21 -17.69
N ALA A 206 20.24 35.41 -17.68
CA ALA A 206 20.83 36.57 -17.03
C ALA A 206 21.04 36.35 -15.52
N LYS A 207 20.04 35.79 -14.83
CA LYS A 207 20.13 35.44 -13.40
C LYS A 207 21.20 34.37 -13.12
N LEU A 208 21.35 33.40 -14.01
CA LEU A 208 22.41 32.38 -13.90
C LEU A 208 23.80 32.99 -14.09
N LYS A 209 23.96 33.87 -15.07
CA LYS A 209 25.23 34.60 -15.30
C LYS A 209 25.62 35.44 -14.10
N ASP A 210 24.67 36.18 -13.52
CA ASP A 210 24.94 37.01 -12.34
C ASP A 210 25.40 36.17 -11.14
N ARG A 211 24.72 35.04 -10.90
CA ARG A 211 25.03 34.15 -9.78
C ARG A 211 26.37 33.43 -9.90
N PHE A 212 26.74 32.98 -11.10
CA PHE A 212 27.86 32.04 -11.28
C PHE A 212 29.05 32.62 -12.05
N CYS A 213 28.89 33.72 -12.79
CA CYS A 213 29.98 34.32 -13.57
C CYS A 213 30.50 35.63 -12.95
N ASN A 214 29.66 36.36 -12.20
CA ASN A 214 30.03 37.67 -11.65
C ASN A 214 30.48 37.60 -10.17
N HIS A 215 30.23 36.50 -9.46
CA HIS A 215 30.61 36.28 -8.05
C HIS A 215 31.65 35.15 -7.91
N GLY A 216 32.58 35.06 -8.86
CA GLY A 216 33.48 33.91 -9.04
C GLY A 216 34.54 33.67 -7.96
N ASP A 217 34.68 34.53 -6.96
CA ASP A 217 35.74 34.41 -5.94
C ASP A 217 35.33 33.56 -4.72
N ASP A 218 34.03 33.37 -4.45
CA ASP A 218 33.56 32.63 -3.26
C ASP A 218 33.36 31.11 -3.51
N ILE A 219 33.26 30.67 -4.77
CA ILE A 219 32.96 29.25 -5.11
C ILE A 219 34.19 28.35 -4.97
N VAL A 220 35.40 28.92 -4.97
CA VAL A 220 36.66 28.14 -4.90
C VAL A 220 37.01 27.74 -3.46
N GLU A 221 36.50 28.44 -2.44
CA GLU A 221 36.73 28.07 -1.03
C GLU A 221 35.82 26.93 -0.54
N GLU A 222 34.55 26.87 -0.99
CA GLU A 222 33.58 25.86 -0.54
C GLU A 222 33.91 24.43 -1.02
N LEU A 223 34.63 24.29 -2.13
CA LEU A 223 35.08 22.98 -2.66
C LEU A 223 36.42 22.51 -2.06
N ARG A 224 37.14 23.36 -1.32
CA ARG A 224 38.41 22.99 -0.66
C ARG A 224 38.22 22.50 0.76
N SER A 225 37.16 22.89 1.46
CA SER A 225 36.87 22.45 2.83
C SER A 225 36.37 20.99 2.91
N ASP A 226 35.73 20.47 1.86
CA ASP A 226 35.22 19.08 1.84
C ASP A 226 36.31 18.03 1.53
N ALA A 227 37.50 18.45 1.14
CA ALA A 227 38.62 17.55 0.80
C ALA A 227 39.61 17.34 1.97
N SER A 228 39.47 18.05 3.09
CA SER A 228 40.38 17.93 4.24
C SER A 228 39.91 16.99 5.36
N ASP A 229 38.65 16.52 5.32
CA ASP A 229 38.09 15.68 6.40
C ASP A 229 38.04 14.18 6.08
N SER A 230 38.73 13.72 5.01
CA SER A 230 38.80 12.29 4.65
C SER A 230 40.13 11.61 4.95
N ASP A 231 41.00 12.20 5.78
CA ASP A 231 42.21 11.54 6.31
C ASP A 231 42.41 11.91 7.78
N SER A 232 41.68 11.26 8.70
CA SER A 232 42.03 11.12 10.13
C SER A 232 41.11 10.07 10.81
N ASP A 233 41.73 8.93 11.14
CA ASP A 233 41.36 7.82 12.04
C ASP A 233 40.09 6.97 11.79
#